data_AF-A0A1L7CX36-F1
#
_entry.id   AF-A0A1L7CX36-F1
#
_cell.length_a   1.000
_cell.length_b   1.000
_cell.length_c   1.000
_cell.angle_alpha   90.00
_cell.angle_beta   90.00
_cell.angle_gamma   90.00
#
_symmetry.space_group_name_H-M   'P 1'
#
loop_
_entity.id
_entity.type
_entity.pdbx_description
1 polymer ?
#
loop_
_entity_poly.entity_id
_entity_poly.type
_entity_poly.pdbx_seq_one_letter_code
_entity_poly.pdbx_strand_id
1 'polypeptide(L)'
;MAFATGGALALWRFTRLRSTGIPVAIRELPAAGDGHGWRHGVLLCSDLDARFYKLRSLRPGADIELHRQRVELTSRRAPTRIEAGIFGSGVRVLVLDAGEAGRIEMAADACADTALVAWLESSPSVRQTRTLPVDIERTFRSQRARGRRR
;
A
#
# COMPACT_ATOMS: atom_id res chain seq x y z
N MET A 1 -29.59 -9.17 23.03
CA MET A 1 -28.24 -9.80 22.97
C MET A 1 -27.63 -9.65 21.57
N ALA A 2 -27.43 -8.42 21.06
CA ALA A 2 -26.84 -8.18 19.73
C ALA A 2 -25.67 -7.17 19.76
N PHE A 3 -25.53 -6.41 20.85
CA PHE A 3 -24.43 -5.47 21.04
C PHE A 3 -23.11 -6.15 21.45
N ALA A 4 -23.18 -7.32 22.08
CA ALA A 4 -21.99 -8.05 22.55
C ALA A 4 -21.16 -8.64 21.39
N THR A 5 -21.81 -9.11 20.32
CA THR A 5 -21.14 -9.63 19.12
C THR A 5 -20.50 -8.52 18.29
N GLY A 6 -21.17 -7.37 18.15
CA GLY A 6 -20.60 -6.19 17.47
C GLY A 6 -19.34 -5.67 18.15
N GLY A 7 -19.36 -5.57 19.48
CA GLY A 7 -18.19 -5.15 20.27
C GLY A 7 -17.02 -6.12 20.18
N ALA A 8 -17.28 -7.43 20.23
CA ALA A 8 -16.24 -8.45 20.13
C ALA A 8 -15.59 -8.49 18.73
N LEU A 9 -16.38 -8.39 17.65
CA LEU A 9 -15.87 -8.27 16.29
C LEU A 9 -15.05 -7.00 16.09
N ALA A 10 -15.52 -5.86 16.61
CA ALA A 10 -14.79 -4.60 16.56
C ALA A 10 -13.46 -4.69 17.32
N LEU A 11 -13.45 -5.32 18.50
CA LEU A 11 -12.24 -5.49 19.31
C LEU A 11 -11.24 -6.46 18.66
N TRP A 12 -11.72 -7.58 18.08
CA TRP A 12 -10.87 -8.53 17.35
C TRP A 12 -10.27 -7.89 16.08
N ARG A 13 -11.09 -7.14 15.33
CA ARG A 13 -10.69 -6.37 14.16
C ARG A 13 -9.60 -5.37 14.54
N PHE A 14 -9.84 -4.59 15.58
CA PHE A 14 -8.93 -3.55 16.06
C PHE A 14 -7.60 -4.13 16.56
N THR A 15 -7.65 -5.24 17.28
CA THR A 15 -6.44 -5.91 17.81
C THR A 15 -5.62 -6.56 16.71
N ARG A 16 -6.24 -7.23 15.73
CA ARG A 16 -5.51 -7.78 14.57
C ARG A 16 -4.96 -6.70 13.64
N LEU A 17 -5.71 -5.65 13.33
CA LEU A 17 -5.25 -4.59 12.42
C LEU A 17 -4.05 -3.83 13.01
N ARG A 18 -4.09 -3.51 14.30
CA ARG A 18 -2.97 -2.82 14.96
C ARG A 18 -1.71 -3.67 15.08
N SER A 19 -1.81 -5.01 15.06
CA SER A 19 -0.63 -5.88 15.22
C SER A 19 0.11 -6.19 13.92
N THR A 20 -0.54 -6.09 12.75
CA THR A 20 0.08 -6.45 11.47
C THR A 20 0.26 -5.32 10.46
N GLY A 21 -0.34 -4.14 10.67
CA GLY A 21 -0.26 -3.07 9.68
C GLY A 21 0.64 -1.90 10.07
N ILE A 22 0.95 -1.08 9.07
CA ILE A 22 1.88 0.03 9.16
C ILE A 22 1.13 1.27 9.67
N PRO A 23 1.52 1.88 10.80
CA PRO A 23 0.86 3.08 11.31
C PRO A 23 1.15 4.28 10.40
N VAL A 24 0.11 4.91 9.88
CA VAL A 24 0.21 6.10 9.03
C VAL A 24 -0.93 7.08 9.35
N ALA A 25 -0.77 8.34 8.97
CA ALA A 25 -1.88 9.28 8.93
C ALA A 25 -2.13 9.71 7.49
N ILE A 26 -3.40 9.77 7.07
CA ILE A 26 -3.77 10.18 5.72
C ILE A 26 -4.70 11.40 5.79
N ARG A 27 -4.54 12.32 4.85
CA ARG A 27 -5.53 13.35 4.53
C ARG A 27 -5.80 13.42 3.04
N GLU A 28 -7.03 13.75 2.69
CA GLU A 28 -7.44 14.00 1.30
C GLU A 28 -7.13 15.46 0.92
N LEU A 29 -6.79 15.71 -0.34
CA LEU A 29 -6.57 17.04 -0.91
C LEU A 29 -7.71 17.43 -1.87
N PRO A 30 -8.07 18.73 -1.96
CA PRO A 30 -7.48 19.87 -1.25
C PRO A 30 -7.91 19.94 0.23
N ALA A 31 -6.96 20.21 1.12
CA ALA A 31 -7.23 20.39 2.54
C ALA A 31 -7.58 21.85 2.85
N ALA A 32 -8.51 22.08 3.79
CA ALA A 32 -8.98 23.41 4.16
C ALA A 32 -7.92 24.30 4.85
N GLY A 33 -6.84 23.70 5.37
CA GLY A 33 -5.77 24.43 6.06
C GLY A 33 -4.61 23.53 6.48
N ASP A 34 -3.52 24.17 6.92
CA ASP A 34 -2.34 23.48 7.41
C ASP A 34 -2.67 22.65 8.67
N GLY A 35 -2.15 21.42 8.76
CA GLY A 35 -2.46 20.50 9.86
C GLY A 35 -3.91 20.00 9.95
N HIS A 36 -4.84 20.43 9.08
CA HIS A 36 -6.21 19.93 9.06
C HIS A 36 -6.36 18.66 8.19
N GLY A 37 -7.41 17.89 8.47
CA GLY A 37 -7.83 16.75 7.65
C GLY A 37 -7.15 15.43 7.97
N TRP A 38 -6.07 15.42 8.77
CA TRP A 38 -5.33 14.21 9.11
C TRP A 38 -6.19 13.18 9.86
N ARG A 39 -6.10 11.92 9.42
CA ARG A 39 -6.75 10.77 10.03
C ARG A 39 -5.69 9.70 10.28
N HIS A 40 -5.47 9.37 11.54
CA HIS A 40 -4.60 8.27 11.93
C HIS A 40 -5.28 6.93 11.63
N GLY A 41 -4.49 6.00 11.11
CA GLY A 41 -4.95 4.70 10.72
C GLY A 41 -3.80 3.72 10.54
N VAL A 42 -4.15 2.61 9.92
CA VAL A 42 -3.23 1.53 9.62
C VAL A 42 -3.31 1.22 8.13
N LEU A 43 -2.15 1.12 7.48
CA LEU A 43 -2.00 0.69 6.10
C LEU A 43 -1.64 -0.80 6.06
N LEU A 44 -2.42 -1.58 5.31
CA LEU A 44 -2.14 -2.97 5.00
C LEU A 44 -1.84 -3.10 3.50
N CYS A 45 -0.58 -3.34 3.16
CA CYS A 45 -0.16 -3.61 1.79
C CYS A 45 -0.30 -5.11 1.49
N SER A 46 -1.09 -5.44 0.46
CA SER A 46 -1.17 -6.76 -0.16
C SER A 46 -0.41 -6.75 -1.50
N ASP A 47 -0.48 -7.80 -2.31
CA ASP A 47 0.27 -7.86 -3.58
C ASP A 47 -0.13 -6.76 -4.59
N LEU A 48 -1.44 -6.49 -4.72
CA LEU A 48 -2.01 -5.54 -5.69
C LEU A 48 -2.65 -4.31 -5.05
N ASP A 49 -3.05 -4.41 -3.79
CA ASP A 49 -3.87 -3.40 -3.13
C ASP A 49 -3.25 -3.00 -1.80
N ALA A 50 -3.24 -1.70 -1.50
CA ALA A 50 -2.96 -1.19 -0.18
C ALA A 50 -4.25 -0.61 0.43
N ARG A 51 -4.63 -1.12 1.60
CA ARG A 51 -5.88 -0.77 2.27
C ARG A 51 -5.60 0.02 3.53
N PHE A 52 -6.24 1.17 3.65
CA PHE A 52 -6.15 2.03 4.81
C PHE A 52 -7.40 1.94 5.68
N TYR A 53 -7.18 1.77 6.99
CA TYR A 53 -8.24 1.67 8.00
C TYR A 53 -8.05 2.76 9.05
N LYS A 54 -9.01 3.67 9.16
CA LYS A 54 -9.00 4.74 10.17
C LYS A 54 -9.20 4.12 11.56
N LEU A 55 -8.42 4.55 12.54
CA LEU A 55 -8.55 4.06 13.92
C LEU A 55 -9.92 4.34 14.56
N ARG A 56 -10.58 5.40 14.09
CA ARG A 56 -11.89 5.86 14.57
C ARG A 56 -13.07 5.41 13.70
N SER A 57 -12.84 4.57 12.69
CA SER A 57 -13.90 4.06 11.81
C SER A 57 -14.34 2.68 12.27
N LEU A 58 -15.66 2.48 12.38
CA LEU A 58 -16.28 1.18 12.66
C LEU A 58 -16.75 0.47 11.38
N ARG A 59 -16.40 1.00 10.20
CA ARG A 59 -16.80 0.40 8.93
C ARG A 59 -16.11 -0.96 8.75
N PRO A 60 -16.83 -1.99 8.29
CA PRO A 60 -16.23 -3.30 8.02
C PRO A 60 -15.12 -3.25 6.95
N GLY A 61 -15.31 -2.41 5.92
CA GLY A 61 -14.39 -2.24 4.79
C GLY A 61 -13.22 -1.27 5.05
N ALA A 62 -12.34 -1.13 4.06
CA ALA A 62 -11.30 -0.11 4.07
C ALA A 62 -11.91 1.28 3.92
N ASP A 63 -11.32 2.28 4.57
CA ASP A 63 -11.74 3.67 4.38
C ASP A 63 -11.17 4.26 3.09
N ILE A 64 -9.97 3.80 2.68
CA ILE A 64 -9.33 4.13 1.40
C ILE A 64 -8.69 2.85 0.88
N GLU A 65 -8.90 2.55 -0.40
CA GLU A 65 -8.26 1.45 -1.11
C GLU A 65 -7.40 2.02 -2.23
N LEU A 66 -6.13 1.64 -2.24
CA LEU A 66 -5.14 2.09 -3.21
C LEU A 66 -4.78 0.90 -4.10
N HIS A 67 -5.13 0.99 -5.37
CA HIS A 67 -4.66 0.01 -6.35
C HIS A 67 -3.26 0.36 -6.80
N ARG A 68 -2.35 -0.59 -6.68
CA ARG A 68 -0.92 -0.40 -7.00
C ARG A 68 -0.66 0.14 -8.41
N GLN A 69 -1.47 -0.26 -9.38
CA GLN A 69 -1.33 0.19 -10.80
C GLN A 69 -1.91 1.59 -11.05
N ARG A 70 -2.63 2.15 -10.09
CA ARG A 70 -3.33 3.44 -10.20
C ARG A 70 -2.83 4.47 -9.21
N VAL A 71 -1.97 4.07 -8.26
CA VAL A 71 -1.42 4.94 -7.25
C VAL A 71 0.01 5.33 -7.62
N GLU A 72 0.28 6.62 -7.62
CA GLU A 72 1.59 7.17 -7.97
C GLU A 72 2.11 8.06 -6.84
N LEU A 73 3.36 7.87 -6.46
CA LEU A 73 4.04 8.76 -5.52
C LEU A 73 4.51 10.01 -6.26
N THR A 74 3.74 11.10 -6.14
CA THR A 74 4.03 12.36 -6.82
C THR A 74 5.21 13.10 -6.20
N SER A 75 5.27 13.20 -4.86
CA SER A 75 6.35 13.92 -4.18
C SER A 75 6.49 13.52 -2.72
N ARG A 76 7.63 13.90 -2.12
CA ARG A 76 7.88 13.81 -0.69
C ARG A 76 8.20 15.20 -0.14
N ARG A 77 7.63 15.54 1.01
CA ARG A 77 7.90 16.82 1.69
C ARG A 77 8.10 16.62 3.19
N ALA A 78 8.75 17.59 3.82
CA ALA A 78 8.79 17.69 5.27
C ALA A 78 7.41 18.13 5.80
N PRO A 79 7.00 17.67 6.99
CA PRO A 79 5.83 18.21 7.67
C PRO A 79 6.05 19.68 8.00
N THR A 80 4.97 20.47 7.97
CA THR A 80 4.99 21.86 8.44
C THR A 80 5.22 21.92 9.95
N ARG A 81 5.44 23.13 10.52
CA ARG A 81 5.57 23.30 11.97
C ARG A 81 4.34 22.79 12.72
N ILE A 82 3.14 23.01 12.19
CA ILE A 82 1.88 22.56 12.80
C ILE A 82 1.78 21.05 12.70
N GLU A 83 2.04 20.48 11.52
CA GLU A 83 2.01 19.03 11.29
C GLU A 83 3.05 18.27 12.12
N ALA A 84 4.23 18.86 12.35
CA ALA A 84 5.26 18.28 13.20
C ALA A 84 4.78 18.11 14.66
N GLY A 85 3.90 19.00 15.13
CA GLY A 85 3.22 18.85 16.43
C GLY A 85 2.19 17.71 16.47
N ILE A 86 1.71 17.25 15.32
CA ILE A 86 0.73 16.14 15.20
C ILE A 86 1.46 14.79 15.18
N PHE A 87 2.58 14.68 14.47
CA PHE A 87 3.25 13.40 14.20
C PHE A 87 4.50 13.14 15.06
N GLY A 88 5.16 14.18 15.54
CA GLY A 88 6.50 14.07 16.12
C GLY A 88 7.61 14.05 15.05
N SER A 89 8.83 13.76 15.49
CA SER A 89 10.04 13.77 14.64
C SER A 89 10.14 12.52 13.77
N GLY A 90 10.83 12.64 12.63
CA GLY A 90 11.16 11.49 11.77
C GLY A 90 10.04 11.05 10.83
N VAL A 91 8.95 11.82 10.76
CA VAL A 91 7.84 11.60 9.84
C VAL A 91 8.02 12.46 8.58
N ARG A 92 7.75 11.86 7.42
CA ARG A 92 7.67 12.55 6.14
C ARG A 92 6.26 12.50 5.59
N VAL A 93 5.90 13.52 4.83
CA VAL A 93 4.62 13.57 4.13
C VAL A 93 4.85 13.16 2.68
N LEU A 94 4.18 12.09 2.27
CA LEU A 94 4.16 11.54 0.92
C LEU A 94 2.89 12.05 0.22
N VAL A 95 3.04 12.66 -0.95
CA VAL A 95 1.93 13.09 -1.78
C VAL A 95 1.67 12.01 -2.83
N LEU A 96 0.48 11.43 -2.80
CA LEU A 96 0.08 10.33 -3.64
C LEU A 96 -1.10 10.76 -4.51
N ASP A 97 -1.05 10.41 -5.79
CA ASP A 97 -2.24 10.40 -6.64
C ASP A 97 -2.84 8.99 -6.55
N ALA A 98 -4.04 8.86 -5.98
CA ALA A 98 -4.69 7.57 -5.72
C ALA A 98 -5.77 7.23 -6.75
N GLY A 99 -5.74 7.86 -7.94
CA GLY A 99 -6.70 7.61 -9.00
C GLY A 99 -8.13 7.97 -8.58
N GLU A 100 -9.00 6.97 -8.43
CA GLU A 100 -10.42 7.18 -8.05
C GLU A 100 -10.59 7.81 -6.66
N ALA A 101 -9.65 7.57 -5.73
CA ALA A 101 -9.65 8.20 -4.41
C ALA A 101 -9.11 9.64 -4.42
N GLY A 102 -8.65 10.13 -5.58
CA GLY A 102 -8.10 11.46 -5.76
C GLY A 102 -6.70 11.62 -5.14
N ARG A 103 -6.29 12.87 -4.93
CA ARG A 103 -4.98 13.18 -4.38
C ARG A 103 -5.01 13.12 -2.86
N ILE A 104 -4.07 12.40 -2.27
CA ILE A 104 -3.95 12.24 -0.82
C ILE A 104 -2.54 12.58 -0.35
N GLU A 105 -2.43 12.99 0.90
CA GLU A 105 -1.16 13.04 1.60
C GLU A 105 -1.13 11.98 2.70
N MET A 106 0.00 11.28 2.81
CA MET A 106 0.27 10.26 3.81
C MET A 106 1.48 10.67 4.64
N ALA A 107 1.28 10.88 5.94
CA ALA A 107 2.35 11.02 6.90
C ALA A 107 2.82 9.63 7.31
N ALA A 108 4.09 9.34 7.02
CA ALA A 108 4.74 8.06 7.16
C ALA A 108 6.09 8.23 7.86
N ASP A 109 6.44 7.34 8.78
CA ASP A 109 7.81 7.22 9.27
C ASP A 109 8.73 6.58 8.21
N ALA A 110 10.01 6.44 8.54
CA ALA A 110 10.98 5.86 7.60
C ALA A 110 10.65 4.41 7.20
N CYS A 111 10.07 3.62 8.10
CA CYS A 111 9.67 2.24 7.83
C CYS A 111 8.47 2.21 6.88
N ALA A 112 7.47 3.04 7.15
CA ALA A 112 6.26 3.18 6.36
C ALA A 112 6.53 3.72 4.94
N ASP A 113 7.39 4.73 4.79
CA ASP A 113 7.82 5.24 3.47
C ASP A 113 8.51 4.12 2.68
N THR A 114 9.47 3.43 3.30
CA THR A 114 10.21 2.34 2.66
C THR A 114 9.27 1.19 2.26
N ALA A 115 8.34 0.80 3.13
CA ALA A 115 7.40 -0.27 2.85
C ALA A 115 6.42 0.11 1.72
N LEU A 116 5.94 1.35 1.70
CA LEU A 116 5.07 1.85 0.62
C LEU A 116 5.81 1.87 -0.71
N VAL A 117 7.05 2.37 -0.73
CA VAL A 117 7.88 2.40 -1.94
C VAL A 117 8.21 0.99 -2.41
N ALA A 118 8.64 0.12 -1.51
CA ALA A 118 8.88 -1.28 -1.84
C ALA A 118 7.62 -1.92 -2.43
N TRP A 119 6.45 -1.67 -1.85
CA TRP A 119 5.19 -2.15 -2.38
C TRP A 119 4.87 -1.59 -3.78
N LEU A 120 5.08 -0.30 -4.02
CA LEU A 120 4.94 0.32 -5.34
C LEU A 120 5.89 -0.31 -6.38
N GLU A 121 7.13 -0.60 -5.98
CA GLU A 121 8.22 -1.05 -6.85
C GLU A 121 8.31 -2.58 -7.05
N SER A 122 7.81 -3.40 -6.11
CA SER A 122 7.93 -4.89 -6.08
C SER A 122 7.13 -5.62 -7.19
N SER A 123 7.20 -5.17 -8.44
CA SER A 123 6.22 -5.50 -9.48
C SER A 123 6.25 -6.99 -9.79
N PRO A 124 5.10 -7.69 -9.81
CA PRO A 124 4.88 -8.68 -10.84
C PRO A 124 4.44 -7.92 -12.09
N SER A 125 5.28 -7.93 -13.14
CA SER A 125 4.90 -7.41 -14.44
C SER A 125 3.56 -8.04 -14.87
N VAL A 126 2.55 -7.24 -15.24
CA VAL A 126 1.27 -7.74 -15.78
C VAL A 126 1.45 -8.52 -17.10
N ARG A 127 2.67 -8.60 -17.67
CA ARG A 127 2.98 -9.51 -18.77
C ARG A 127 4.48 -9.82 -18.89
N GLN A 128 4.89 -10.98 -18.40
CA GLN A 128 5.77 -11.91 -19.12
C GLN A 128 5.69 -13.32 -18.50
N THR A 129 4.48 -13.87 -18.39
CA THR A 129 4.38 -15.31 -18.69
C THR A 129 4.71 -15.43 -20.16
N ARG A 130 6.00 -15.51 -20.49
CA ARG A 130 6.41 -16.18 -21.71
C ARG A 130 5.79 -17.56 -21.53
N THR A 131 4.69 -17.83 -22.24
CA THR A 131 4.34 -19.21 -22.54
C THR A 131 5.59 -19.72 -23.22
N LEU A 132 6.45 -20.39 -22.45
CA LEU A 132 7.54 -21.12 -23.03
C LEU A 132 6.85 -22.02 -24.06
N PRO A 133 7.30 -22.03 -25.32
CA PRO A 133 6.81 -23.03 -26.26
C PRO A 133 6.84 -24.35 -25.51
N VAL A 134 5.73 -25.10 -25.51
CA VAL A 134 5.49 -26.32 -24.72
C VAL A 134 6.49 -27.45 -25.05
N ASP A 135 7.52 -27.12 -25.82
CA ASP A 135 8.44 -27.97 -26.52
C ASP A 135 9.89 -27.45 -26.42
N ILE A 136 10.24 -26.90 -25.25
CA ILE A 136 11.64 -26.62 -24.87
C ILE A 136 12.47 -27.89 -25.09
N GLU A 137 11.91 -29.04 -24.72
CA GLU A 137 12.53 -30.36 -24.84
C GLU A 137 12.85 -30.75 -26.30
N ARG A 138 11.94 -30.58 -27.29
CA ARG A 138 12.31 -30.81 -28.71
C ARG A 138 13.40 -29.86 -29.18
N THR A 139 13.35 -28.60 -28.74
CA THR A 139 14.31 -27.58 -29.16
C THR A 139 15.73 -27.95 -28.69
N PHE A 140 15.87 -28.37 -27.43
CA PHE A 140 17.16 -28.83 -26.90
C PHE A 140 17.64 -30.15 -27.52
N ARG A 141 16.74 -31.09 -27.82
CA ARG A 141 17.10 -32.36 -28.47
C ARG A 141 17.69 -32.16 -29.86
N SER A 142 17.18 -31.17 -30.60
CA SER A 142 17.68 -30.84 -31.95
C SER A 142 19.11 -30.28 -31.95
N GLN A 143 19.49 -29.54 -30.90
CA GLN A 143 20.82 -28.95 -30.76
C GLN A 143 21.88 -30.01 -30.40
N ARG A 144 21.55 -30.95 -29.50
CA ARG A 144 22.43 -32.08 -29.16
C ARG A 144 22.67 -33.03 -30.33
N ALA A 145 21.69 -33.21 -31.22
CA ALA A 145 21.85 -34.05 -32.41
C ALA A 145 22.79 -33.43 -33.47
N ARG A 146 22.89 -32.10 -33.53
CA ARG A 146 23.80 -31.39 -34.45
C ARG A 146 25.26 -31.40 -34.00
N GLY A 147 25.52 -31.42 -32.69
CA GLY A 147 26.89 -31.44 -32.14
C GLY A 147 27.63 -32.78 -32.26
N ARG A 148 26.94 -33.86 -32.65
CA ARG A 148 27.47 -35.23 -32.68
C ARG A 148 27.80 -35.74 -34.09
N ARG A 149 27.80 -34.84 -35.09
CA ARG A 149 28.16 -35.08 -36.50
C ARG A 149 29.42 -34.32 -36.94
N ARG A 150 30.26 -33.90 -35.99
CA ARG A 150 31.62 -33.44 -36.28
C ARG A 150 32.61 -34.38 -35.60
#